data_AF-A0A2E9P6B9-F1
#
_entry.id   AF-A0A2E9P6B9-F1
#
_cell.length_a   1.000
_cell.length_b   1.000
_cell.length_c   1.000
_cell.angle_alpha   90.00
_cell.angle_beta   90.00
_cell.angle_gamma   90.00
#
_symmetry.space_group_name_H-M   'P 1'
#
loop_
_entity.id
_entity.type
_entity.pdbx_description
1 polymer ?
#
loop_
_entity_poly.entity_id
_entity_poly.type
_entity_poly.pdbx_seq_one_letter_code
_entity_poly.pdbx_strand_id
1 'polypeptide(L)'
;EIKQAMDDMREHDVDIVTFGQYLRPTINHLPIDRYVTPEQFNRYREWGLERGFLEVISGPMVRSSYRAEQALIRNNVGISNATSQQNIIPLKRL
;
A
#
# COMPACT_ATOMS: atom_id res chain seq x y z
N GLU A 1 -15.26 -1.05 5.98
CA GLU A 1 -14.26 -0.16 6.63
C GLU A 1 -13.02 0.07 5.78
N ILE A 2 -12.12 -0.91 5.54
CA ILE A 2 -10.88 -0.67 4.78
C ILE A 2 -11.12 -0.04 3.40
N LYS A 3 -12.04 -0.60 2.61
CA LYS A 3 -12.41 -0.06 1.28
C LYS A 3 -12.99 1.36 1.38
N GLN A 4 -13.86 1.60 2.36
CA GLN A 4 -14.43 2.93 2.60
C GLN A 4 -13.33 3.94 2.93
N ALA A 5 -12.40 3.60 3.83
CA ALA A 5 -11.29 4.47 4.16
C ALA A 5 -10.39 4.77 2.95
N MET A 6 -10.21 3.80 2.05
CA MET A 6 -9.52 4.02 0.78
C MET A 6 -10.29 4.98 -0.13
N ASP A 7 -11.62 4.84 -0.20
CA ASP A 7 -12.49 5.71 -1.00
C ASP A 7 -12.45 7.15 -0.45
N ASP A 8 -12.55 7.32 0.87
CA ASP A 8 -12.44 8.63 1.55
C ASP A 8 -11.06 9.28 1.30
N MET A 9 -9.98 8.49 1.33
CA MET A 9 -8.63 8.97 1.01
C MET A 9 -8.53 9.45 -0.45
N ARG A 10 -9.20 8.77 -1.38
CA ARG A 10 -9.21 9.19 -2.79
C ARG A 10 -10.04 10.44 -3.03
N GLU A 11 -11.11 10.65 -2.26
CA GLU A 11 -11.87 11.92 -2.27
C GLU A 11 -11.03 13.12 -1.83
N HIS A 12 -9.97 12.87 -1.04
CA HIS A 12 -9.03 13.88 -0.56
C HIS A 12 -7.67 13.86 -1.31
N ASP A 13 -7.66 13.32 -2.53
CA ASP A 13 -6.48 13.30 -3.42
C ASP A 13 -5.22 12.66 -2.81
N VAL A 14 -5.37 11.66 -1.93
CA VAL A 14 -4.23 10.92 -1.37
C VAL A 14 -3.62 9.99 -2.42
N ASP A 15 -2.36 10.22 -2.77
CA ASP A 15 -1.67 9.47 -3.83
C ASP A 15 -1.07 8.13 -3.40
N ILE A 16 -0.55 8.05 -2.16
CA ILE A 16 0.24 6.92 -1.67
C ILE A 16 -0.38 6.41 -0.38
N VAL A 17 -0.58 5.10 -0.29
CA VAL A 17 -1.09 4.44 0.93
C VAL A 17 -0.23 3.24 1.30
N THR A 18 -0.04 3.04 2.61
CA THR A 18 0.73 1.93 3.16
C THR A 18 -0.10 1.07 4.11
N PHE A 19 -0.08 -0.25 3.95
CA PHE A 19 -0.72 -1.22 4.84
C PHE A 19 0.34 -2.01 5.60
N GLY A 20 0.37 -1.87 6.93
CA GLY A 20 1.26 -2.57 7.83
C GLY A 20 0.51 -3.36 8.90
N GLN A 21 1.11 -4.42 9.45
CA GLN A 21 0.56 -5.11 10.61
C GLN A 21 0.70 -4.24 11.86
N TYR A 22 -0.39 -4.04 12.59
CA TYR A 22 -0.33 -3.48 13.93
C TYR A 22 0.39 -4.47 14.85
N LEU A 23 1.51 -4.03 15.42
CA LEU A 23 2.26 -4.75 16.43
C LEU A 23 2.14 -3.98 17.73
N ARG A 24 1.49 -4.60 18.70
CA ARG A 24 1.32 -4.06 20.05
C ARG A 24 2.70 -3.87 20.71
N PRO A 25 3.13 -2.64 21.03
CA PRO A 25 4.46 -2.41 21.60
C PRO A 25 4.62 -2.96 23.02
N THR A 26 3.58 -2.78 23.85
CA THR A 26 3.55 -3.21 25.25
C THR A 26 2.14 -3.61 25.66
N ILE A 27 2.00 -4.27 26.83
CA ILE A 27 0.70 -4.70 27.37
C ILE A 27 -0.27 -3.55 27.68
N ASN A 28 0.20 -2.31 27.76
CA ASN A 28 -0.69 -1.16 28.00
C ASN A 28 -1.34 -0.62 26.72
N HIS A 29 -0.94 -1.13 25.55
CA HIS A 29 -1.54 -0.76 24.26
C HIS A 29 -2.69 -1.70 23.91
N LEU A 30 -3.49 -1.30 22.91
CA LEU A 30 -4.60 -2.09 22.41
C LEU A 30 -4.15 -3.52 22.06
N PRO A 31 -4.92 -4.55 22.44
CA PRO A 31 -4.62 -5.91 22.05
C PRO A 31 -4.70 -6.06 20.53
N ILE A 32 -3.93 -7.00 19.99
CA ILE A 32 -4.02 -7.35 18.58
C ILE A 32 -5.30 -8.15 18.40
N ASP A 33 -6.24 -7.60 17.61
CA ASP A 33 -7.48 -8.30 17.25
C ASP A 33 -7.22 -9.44 16.26
N ARG A 34 -6.36 -9.19 15.26
CA ARG A 34 -5.99 -10.19 14.25
C ARG A 34 -4.59 -9.98 13.67
N TYR A 35 -4.01 -11.09 13.23
CA TYR A 35 -2.84 -11.11 12.35
C TYR A 35 -3.29 -11.29 10.91
N VAL A 36 -2.93 -10.34 10.05
CA VAL A 36 -3.31 -10.33 8.64
C VAL A 36 -2.35 -11.23 7.85
N THR A 37 -2.89 -12.12 7.00
CA THR A 37 -2.06 -13.01 6.18
C THR A 37 -1.43 -12.28 4.99
N PRO A 38 -0.32 -12.79 4.43
CA PRO A 38 0.27 -12.22 3.21
C PRO A 38 -0.73 -12.07 2.05
N GLU A 39 -1.64 -13.04 1.87
CA GLU A 39 -2.67 -13.01 0.83
C GLU A 39 -3.70 -11.90 1.07
N GLN A 40 -4.03 -11.60 2.34
CA GLN A 40 -4.88 -10.47 2.67
C GLN A 40 -4.20 -9.13 2.36
N PHE A 41 -2.90 -8.99 2.65
CA PHE A 41 -2.14 -7.80 2.25
C PHE A 41 -2.10 -7.62 0.73
N ASN A 42 -1.98 -8.70 -0.05
CA ASN A 42 -2.05 -8.66 -1.51
C ASN A 42 -3.43 -8.15 -1.98
N ARG A 43 -4.52 -8.62 -1.38
CA ARG A 43 -5.87 -8.11 -1.70
C ARG A 43 -6.03 -6.62 -1.38
N TYR A 44 -5.45 -6.14 -0.27
CA TYR A 44 -5.49 -4.71 0.06
C TYR A 44 -4.73 -3.87 -0.97
N ARG A 45 -3.63 -4.40 -1.48
CA ARG A 45 -2.87 -3.77 -2.56
C ARG A 45 -3.70 -3.67 -3.84
N GLU A 46 -4.32 -4.77 -4.25
CA GLU A 46 -5.20 -4.79 -5.43
C GLU A 46 -6.34 -3.77 -5.31
N TRP A 47 -7.04 -3.75 -4.17
CA TRP A 47 -8.13 -2.80 -3.94
C TRP A 47 -7.70 -1.33 -3.98
N GLY A 48 -6.50 -1.02 -3.47
CA GLY A 48 -5.95 0.33 -3.57
C GLY A 48 -5.60 0.70 -5.01
N LEU A 49 -4.94 -0.20 -5.74
CA LEU A 49 -4.58 0.05 -7.13
C LEU A 49 -5.82 0.24 -8.02
N GLU A 50 -6.87 -0.57 -7.81
CA GLU A 50 -8.18 -0.43 -8.49
C GLU A 50 -8.84 0.94 -8.24
N ARG A 51 -8.56 1.57 -7.09
CA ARG A 51 -9.10 2.89 -6.70
C ARG A 51 -8.26 4.06 -7.22
N GLY A 52 -7.15 3.78 -7.89
CA GLY A 52 -6.31 4.81 -8.51
C GLY A 52 -5.28 5.46 -7.59
N PHE A 53 -4.90 4.81 -6.48
CA PHE A 53 -3.69 5.22 -5.76
C PHE A 53 -2.48 5.03 -6.68
N LEU A 54 -1.57 6.02 -6.69
CA LEU A 54 -0.33 5.94 -7.46
C LEU A 54 0.58 4.82 -6.94
N GLU A 55 0.60 4.63 -5.63
CA GLU A 55 1.41 3.60 -4.98
C GLU A 55 0.72 3.00 -3.76
N VAL A 56 0.78 1.67 -3.65
CA VAL A 56 0.12 0.92 -2.56
C VAL A 56 1.09 -0.09 -1.98
N ILE A 57 1.76 0.27 -0.89
CA ILE A 57 2.78 -0.58 -0.27
C ILE A 57 2.11 -1.40 0.83
N SER A 58 2.08 -2.72 0.69
CA SER A 58 1.28 -3.57 1.56
C SER A 58 2.07 -4.78 2.03
N GLY A 59 2.13 -5.00 3.35
CA GLY A 59 2.80 -6.16 3.94
C GLY A 59 2.98 -6.06 5.46
N PRO A 60 3.28 -7.17 6.14
CA PRO A 60 3.29 -7.23 7.61
C PRO A 60 4.29 -6.25 8.25
N MET A 61 5.47 -6.10 7.66
CA MET A 61 6.55 -5.25 8.19
C MET A 61 6.56 -3.83 7.60
N VAL A 62 5.59 -3.48 6.74
CA VAL A 62 5.52 -2.15 6.12
C VAL A 62 5.26 -1.09 7.19
N ARG A 63 5.93 0.05 7.02
CA ARG A 63 5.75 1.27 7.81
C ARG A 63 5.66 2.45 6.85
N SER A 64 5.17 3.58 7.33
CA SER A 64 4.96 4.79 6.50
C SER A 64 6.23 5.27 5.80
N SER A 65 7.41 5.09 6.41
CA SER A 65 8.71 5.46 5.83
C SER A 65 9.37 4.35 5.00
N TYR A 66 8.78 3.16 4.92
CA TYR A 66 9.41 2.02 4.27
C TYR A 66 9.56 2.27 2.76
N ARG A 67 10.82 2.45 2.30
CA ARG A 67 11.20 2.70 0.91
C ARG A 67 10.44 3.89 0.30
N ALA A 68 10.14 4.91 1.11
CA ALA A 68 9.42 6.12 0.68
C ALA A 68 10.14 6.86 -0.46
N GLU A 69 11.48 6.79 -0.50
CA GLU A 69 12.29 7.33 -1.59
C GLU A 69 11.99 6.65 -2.94
N GLN A 70 11.55 5.39 -2.91
CA GLN A 70 11.19 4.63 -4.11
C GLN A 70 9.73 4.82 -4.50
N ALA A 71 8.89 5.24 -3.56
CA ALA A 71 7.51 5.58 -3.84
C ALA A 71 7.38 6.84 -4.73
N LEU A 72 8.33 7.76 -4.58
CA LEU A 72 8.48 8.93 -5.47
C LEU A 72 8.91 8.54 -6.89
N ILE A 73 9.55 7.39 -7.05
CA ILE A 73 9.99 6.83 -8.35
C ILE A 73 8.81 6.14 -9.07
N ARG A 74 7.63 6.02 -8.41
CA ARG A 74 6.41 5.40 -8.95
C ARG A 74 6.64 3.96 -9.43
N ASN A 75 7.55 3.23 -8.77
CA ASN A 75 7.88 1.86 -9.13
C ASN A 75 7.29 0.83 -8.14
N ASN A 76 6.37 1.27 -7.28
CA ASN A 76 5.69 0.40 -6.32
C ASN A 76 6.64 -0.50 -5.52
N VAL A 77 7.78 0.09 -5.15
CA VAL A 77 8.87 -0.52 -4.37
C VAL A 77 9.48 -1.79 -5.03
N GLY A 78 9.26 -2.00 -6.33
CA GLY A 78 9.69 -3.23 -7.03
C GLY A 78 8.92 -4.48 -6.58
N ILE A 79 7.75 -4.32 -5.95
CA ILE A 79 6.85 -5.42 -5.62
C ILE A 79 6.08 -5.78 -6.89
N SER A 80 6.72 -6.52 -7.78
CA SER A 80 6.13 -6.98 -9.03
C SER A 80 5.09 -8.07 -8.74
N ASN A 81 3.81 -7.78 -8.96
CA ASN A 81 2.87 -8.85 -9.26
C ASN A 81 3.16 -9.30 -10.71
N ALA A 82 3.10 -10.60 -10.97
CA ALA A 82 3.38 -11.21 -12.28
C ALA A 82 2.42 -10.76 -13.42
N THR A 83 1.60 -9.73 -13.21
CA THR A 83 0.51 -9.31 -14.10
C THR A 83 0.73 -7.92 -14.72
N SER A 84 1.80 -7.19 -14.39
CA SER A 84 1.95 -5.78 -14.81
C SER A 84 2.82 -5.55 -16.06
N GLN A 85 2.89 -6.49 -17.01
CA GLN A 85 3.73 -6.36 -18.21
C GLN A 85 3.11 -5.59 -19.39
N GLN A 86 1.99 -4.87 -19.24
CA GLN A 86 1.31 -4.30 -20.44
C GLN A 86 1.08 -2.79 -20.53
N ASN A 87 1.50 -1.93 -19.59
CA ASN A 87 1.36 -0.49 -19.80
C ASN A 87 2.54 0.31 -19.22
N ILE A 88 3.67 0.29 -19.93
CA ILE A 88 4.78 1.22 -19.68
C ILE A 88 4.46 2.52 -20.45
N ILE A 89 3.96 3.52 -19.74
CA ILE A 89 3.90 4.90 -20.23
C ILE A 89 5.34 5.44 -20.26
N PRO A 90 5.86 5.94 -21.40
CA PRO A 90 7.23 6.43 -21.47
C PRO A 90 7.35 7.74 -20.67
N LEU A 91 8.24 7.74 -19.67
CA LEU A 91 8.75 8.97 -19.04
C LEU A 91 9.46 9.80 -20.12
N LYS A 92 8.86 10.92 -20.54
CA LYS A 92 9.58 11.96 -21.28
C LYS A 92 10.67 12.51 -20.38
N ARG A 93 11.92 12.33 -20.82
CA ARG A 93 13.12 13.02 -20.31
C ARG A 93 12.86 14.52 -20.23
N LEU A 94 13.15 15.12 -19.07
CA LEU A 94 13.59 16.50 -18.98
C LEU A 94 15.09 16.56 -19.33
#